data_AF-A0A402BDI1-F1
#
_entry.id   AF-A0A402BDI1-F1
#
_cell.length_a   1.000
_cell.length_b   1.000
_cell.length_c   1.000
_cell.angle_alpha   90.00
_cell.angle_beta   90.00
_cell.angle_gamma   90.00
#
_symmetry.space_group_name_H-M   'P 1'
#
loop_
_entity.id
_entity.type
_entity.pdbx_description
1 polymer ?
#
loop_
_entity_poly.entity_id
_entity_poly.type
_entity_poly.pdbx_seq_one_letter_code
_entity_poly.pdbx_strand_id
1 'polypeptide(L)'
;MKTTVRIIHWISNIAGAGALVLGFLHWFANISFLSAHIWFGLVVTLALLALSIVLFLTRGMRVSGAVGIIYMMIIPLFGMNQFLLLIGDWHWLVRVTHLLVSAGAMGFVGIMSARYLKLKQAARKDAPQMSAPKP
;
A
#
# COMPACT_ATOMS: atom_id res chain seq x y z
N MET A 1 5.58 -8.91 14.93
CA MET A 1 5.03 -8.52 13.61
C MET A 1 3.63 -7.89 13.62
N LYS A 2 2.70 -8.16 14.57
CA LYS A 2 1.37 -7.50 14.58
C LYS A 2 1.49 -5.96 14.64
N THR A 3 2.33 -5.45 15.54
CA THR A 3 2.62 -4.03 15.68
C THR A 3 3.21 -3.46 14.39
N THR A 4 4.18 -4.15 13.78
CA THR A 4 4.79 -3.79 12.50
C THR A 4 3.74 -3.58 11.41
N VAL A 5 2.82 -4.53 11.22
CA VAL A 5 1.76 -4.42 10.20
C VAL A 5 0.80 -3.26 10.49
N ARG A 6 0.50 -2.98 11.76
CA ARG A 6 -0.30 -1.79 12.13
C ARG A 6 0.41 -0.49 11.80
N ILE A 7 1.71 -0.40 12.08
CA ILE A 7 2.53 0.78 11.75
C ILE A 7 2.57 0.98 10.24
N ILE A 8 2.85 -0.09 9.47
CA ILE A 8 2.87 -0.05 8.00
C ILE A 8 1.53 0.46 7.46
N HIS A 9 0.42 -0.06 7.97
CA HIS A 9 -0.92 0.36 7.55
C HIS A 9 -1.16 1.86 7.79
N TRP A 10 -0.82 2.37 8.98
CA TRP A 10 -0.96 3.80 9.29
C TRP A 10 -0.08 4.69 8.44
N ILE A 11 1.21 4.36 8.31
CA ILE A 11 2.16 5.11 7.47
C ILE A 11 1.65 5.17 6.03
N SER A 12 1.25 4.02 5.47
CA SER A 12 0.74 3.95 4.10
C SER A 12 -0.53 4.77 3.90
N ASN A 13 -1.44 4.80 4.86
CA ASN A 13 -2.69 5.56 4.72
C ASN A 13 -2.46 7.06 4.80
N ILE A 14 -1.64 7.52 5.76
CA ILE A 14 -1.28 8.94 5.88
C ILE A 14 -0.54 9.38 4.62
N ALA A 15 0.44 8.60 4.18
CA ALA A 15 1.22 8.94 3.00
C ALA A 15 0.38 8.89 1.72
N GLY A 16 -0.49 7.89 1.57
CA GLY A 16 -1.40 7.77 0.43
C GLY A 16 -2.43 8.88 0.37
N ALA A 17 -3.00 9.28 1.51
CA ALA A 17 -3.90 10.43 1.58
C ALA A 17 -3.18 11.72 1.20
N GLY A 18 -1.95 11.92 1.69
CA GLY A 18 -1.09 13.05 1.29
C GLY A 18 -0.83 13.07 -0.22
N ALA A 19 -0.39 11.95 -0.80
CA ALA A 19 -0.17 11.83 -2.24
C ALA A 19 -1.45 12.14 -3.04
N LEU A 20 -2.60 11.63 -2.60
CA LEU A 20 -3.90 11.83 -3.25
C LEU A 20 -4.31 13.30 -3.26
N VAL A 21 -4.19 13.98 -2.11
CA VAL A 21 -4.48 15.43 -2.01
C VAL A 21 -3.57 16.23 -2.95
N LEU A 22 -2.26 15.96 -2.93
CA LEU A 22 -1.32 16.64 -3.81
C LEU A 22 -1.59 16.36 -5.29
N GLY A 23 -2.02 15.13 -5.63
CA GLY A 23 -2.41 14.75 -6.98
C GLY A 23 -3.65 15.51 -7.46
N PHE A 24 -4.66 15.69 -6.59
CA PHE A 24 -5.85 16.47 -6.93
C PHE A 24 -5.57 17.97 -7.04
N LEU A 25 -4.71 18.53 -6.18
CA LEU A 25 -4.26 19.91 -6.32
C LEU A 25 -3.56 20.13 -7.66
N HIS A 26 -2.71 19.19 -8.07
CA HIS A 26 -2.03 19.25 -9.36
C HIS A 26 -3.02 19.14 -10.52
N TRP A 27 -3.96 18.20 -10.46
CA TRP A 27 -4.89 17.93 -11.57
C TRP A 27 -5.97 19.00 -11.73
N PHE A 28 -6.66 19.39 -10.66
CA PHE A 28 -7.83 20.28 -10.74
C PHE A 28 -7.53 21.75 -10.45
N ALA A 29 -6.56 22.03 -9.59
CA ALA A 29 -6.23 23.40 -9.17
C ALA A 29 -5.00 23.97 -9.89
N ASN A 30 -4.30 23.18 -10.71
CA ASN A 30 -3.01 23.53 -11.32
C ASN A 30 -1.94 23.96 -10.28
N ILE A 31 -2.05 23.52 -9.03
CA ILE A 31 -1.09 23.79 -7.96
C ILE A 31 -0.16 22.59 -7.84
N SER A 32 1.12 22.76 -8.12
CA SER A 32 2.07 21.65 -8.22
C SER A 32 3.05 21.58 -7.04
N PHE A 33 2.97 20.48 -6.30
CA PHE A 33 3.97 20.08 -5.29
C PHE A 33 4.60 18.73 -5.69
N LEU A 34 5.10 18.66 -6.93
CA LEU A 34 5.53 17.40 -7.55
C LEU A 34 6.54 16.62 -6.70
N SER A 35 7.59 17.29 -6.19
CA SER A 35 8.60 16.63 -5.35
C SER A 35 7.99 16.00 -4.09
N ALA A 36 7.08 16.72 -3.41
CA ALA A 36 6.41 16.20 -2.23
C ALA A 36 5.50 15.01 -2.58
N HIS A 37 4.75 15.10 -3.70
CA HIS A 37 3.91 14.00 -4.19
C HIS A 37 4.73 12.72 -4.46
N ILE A 38 5.89 12.85 -5.10
CA ILE A 38 6.81 11.74 -5.34
C ILE A 38 7.31 11.13 -4.02
N TRP A 39 7.70 11.96 -3.04
CA TRP A 39 8.12 11.47 -1.72
C TRP A 39 7.02 10.69 -1.00
N PHE A 40 5.79 11.21 -1.01
CA PHE A 40 4.64 10.49 -0.45
C PHE A 40 4.38 9.16 -1.19
N GLY A 41 4.44 9.16 -2.52
CA GLY A 41 4.31 7.96 -3.35
C GLY A 41 5.41 6.92 -3.07
N LEU A 42 6.64 7.37 -2.83
CA LEU A 42 7.75 6.50 -2.45
C LEU A 42 7.52 5.86 -1.08
N VAL A 43 7.04 6.62 -0.09
CA VAL A 43 6.70 6.09 1.24
C VAL A 43 5.61 5.02 1.13
N VAL A 44 4.57 5.25 0.33
CA VAL A 44 3.52 4.23 0.06
C VAL A 44 4.12 2.99 -0.58
N THR A 45 5.00 3.16 -1.57
CA THR A 45 5.64 2.05 -2.30
C THR A 45 6.51 1.20 -1.36
N LEU A 46 7.30 1.83 -0.48
CA LEU A 46 8.12 1.14 0.50
C LEU A 46 7.28 0.45 1.58
N ALA A 47 6.20 1.07 2.03
CA ALA A 47 5.25 0.46 2.95
C ALA A 47 4.57 -0.78 2.34
N LEU A 48 4.18 -0.70 1.07
CA LEU A 48 3.65 -1.84 0.30
C LEU A 48 4.68 -2.96 0.18
N LEU A 49 5.93 -2.66 -0.17
CA LEU A 49 7.01 -3.66 -0.23
C LEU A 49 7.19 -4.34 1.13
N ALA A 50 7.29 -3.56 2.22
CA ALA A 50 7.47 -4.09 3.56
C ALA A 50 6.31 -5.02 3.98
N LEU A 51 5.06 -4.60 3.71
CA LEU A 51 3.89 -5.47 3.94
C LEU A 51 4.00 -6.74 3.10
N SER A 52 4.32 -6.60 1.82
CA SER A 52 4.36 -7.71 0.86
C SER A 52 5.39 -8.77 1.25
N ILE A 53 6.56 -8.35 1.75
CA ILE A 53 7.55 -9.28 2.34
C ILE A 53 6.94 -10.03 3.53
N VAL A 54 6.27 -9.34 4.46
CA VAL A 54 5.63 -9.99 5.62
C VAL A 54 4.57 -11.00 5.18
N LEU A 55 3.75 -10.66 4.18
CA LEU A 55 2.73 -11.55 3.63
C LEU A 55 3.36 -12.76 2.92
N PHE A 56 4.43 -12.53 2.15
CA PHE A 56 5.15 -13.57 1.42
C PHE A 56 5.76 -14.61 2.36
N LEU A 57 6.26 -14.16 3.52
CA LEU A 57 6.80 -15.04 4.56
C LEU A 57 5.72 -15.70 5.43
N THR A 58 4.44 -15.30 5.29
CA THR A 58 3.34 -15.84 6.08
C THR A 58 2.62 -16.98 5.36
N ARG A 59 2.59 -18.17 5.96
CA ARG A 59 1.84 -19.33 5.43
C ARG A 59 0.37 -18.96 5.25
N GLY A 60 -0.20 -19.29 4.09
CA GLY A 60 -1.57 -18.93 3.71
C GLY A 60 -1.74 -17.52 3.09
N MET A 61 -0.67 -16.72 3.01
CA MET A 61 -0.71 -15.37 2.42
C MET A 61 0.35 -15.13 1.33
N ARG A 62 1.11 -16.17 0.97
CA ARG A 62 2.27 -16.06 0.05
C ARG A 62 1.93 -15.44 -1.30
N VAL A 63 0.81 -15.85 -1.90
CA VAL A 63 0.33 -15.32 -3.18
C VAL A 63 0.05 -13.83 -3.08
N SER A 64 -0.60 -13.38 -2.01
CA SER A 64 -0.82 -11.94 -1.77
C SER A 64 0.51 -11.20 -1.62
N GLY A 65 1.49 -11.79 -0.92
CA GLY A 65 2.84 -11.21 -0.86
C GLY A 65 3.49 -11.05 -2.25
N ALA A 66 3.42 -12.08 -3.10
CA ALA A 66 3.96 -12.01 -4.46
C ALA A 66 3.27 -10.95 -5.33
N VAL A 67 1.93 -10.88 -5.27
CA VAL A 67 1.15 -9.84 -5.97
C VAL A 67 1.56 -8.45 -5.50
N GLY A 68 1.72 -8.25 -4.20
CA GLY A 68 2.14 -6.96 -3.65
C GLY A 68 3.56 -6.56 -4.07
N ILE A 69 4.47 -7.52 -4.22
CA ILE A 69 5.83 -7.27 -4.75
C ILE A 69 5.77 -6.81 -6.21
N ILE A 70 4.97 -7.47 -7.05
CA ILE A 70 4.78 -7.03 -8.44
C ILE A 70 4.22 -5.61 -8.45
N TYR A 71 3.23 -5.35 -7.60
CA TYR A 71 2.54 -4.07 -7.56
C TYR A 71 3.44 -2.92 -7.09
N MET A 72 4.39 -3.19 -6.19
CA MET A 72 5.40 -2.22 -5.75
C MET A 72 6.26 -1.70 -6.91
N MET A 73 6.44 -2.48 -7.99
CA MET A 73 7.23 -2.07 -9.14
C MET A 73 6.36 -1.25 -10.10
N ILE A 74 5.09 -1.65 -10.27
CA ILE A 74 4.14 -0.97 -11.16
C ILE A 74 3.94 0.49 -10.75
N ILE A 75 3.78 0.78 -9.46
CA ILE A 75 3.49 2.15 -8.97
C ILE A 75 4.56 3.18 -9.39
N PRO A 76 5.86 3.02 -9.03
CA PRO A 76 6.88 3.99 -9.40
C PRO A 76 7.16 3.98 -10.91
N LEU A 77 7.17 2.82 -11.56
CA LEU A 77 7.40 2.74 -13.01
C LEU A 77 6.30 3.49 -13.78
N PHE A 78 5.04 3.28 -13.42
CA PHE A 78 3.94 3.98 -14.08
C PHE A 78 3.91 5.47 -13.71
N GLY A 79 4.07 5.80 -12.42
CA GLY A 79 4.01 7.18 -11.94
C GLY A 79 5.10 8.08 -12.51
N MET A 80 6.33 7.59 -12.62
CA MET A 80 7.46 8.36 -13.17
C MET A 80 7.35 8.55 -14.68
N ASN A 81 6.76 7.59 -15.38
CA ASN A 81 6.63 7.64 -16.84
C ASN A 81 5.30 8.24 -17.31
N GLN A 82 4.39 8.61 -16.40
CA GLN A 82 3.04 9.06 -16.77
C GLN A 82 3.05 10.25 -17.74
N PHE A 83 3.99 11.19 -17.59
CA PHE A 83 4.11 12.39 -18.42
C PHE A 83 4.53 12.11 -19.86
N LEU A 84 5.02 10.90 -20.14
CA LEU A 84 5.45 10.47 -21.46
C LEU A 84 4.36 9.70 -22.23
N LEU A 85 3.23 9.43 -21.58
CA LEU A 85 2.16 8.60 -22.12
C LEU A 85 0.97 9.47 -22.58
N LEU A 86 0.46 9.16 -23.78
CA LEU A 86 -0.77 9.74 -24.36
C LEU A 86 -0.85 11.26 -24.20
N ILE A 87 0.21 11.98 -24.57
CA ILE A 87 0.29 13.44 -24.46
C ILE A 87 -0.82 14.10 -25.31
N GLY A 88 -1.45 15.15 -24.78
CA GLY A 88 -2.55 15.89 -25.43
C GLY A 88 -3.92 15.51 -24.87
N ASP A 89 -4.94 15.50 -25.73
CA ASP A 89 -6.35 15.38 -25.34
C ASP A 89 -6.70 14.06 -24.63
N TRP A 90 -5.89 13.02 -24.81
CA TRP A 90 -6.09 11.70 -24.20
C TRP A 90 -5.34 11.53 -22.87
N HIS A 91 -4.55 12.51 -22.44
CA HIS A 91 -3.68 12.39 -21.28
C HIS A 91 -4.47 12.21 -19.96
N TRP A 92 -5.73 12.64 -19.92
CA TRP A 92 -6.60 12.40 -18.77
C TRP A 92 -6.80 10.90 -18.47
N LEU A 93 -6.75 10.02 -19.48
CA LEU A 93 -6.83 8.56 -19.28
C LEU A 93 -5.64 8.05 -18.45
N VAL A 94 -4.45 8.59 -18.70
CA VAL A 94 -3.23 8.26 -17.93
C VAL A 94 -3.38 8.75 -16.49
N ARG A 95 -3.90 9.97 -16.29
CA ARG A 95 -4.16 10.53 -14.94
C ARG A 95 -5.17 9.69 -14.15
N VAL A 96 -6.29 9.31 -14.77
CA VAL A 96 -7.28 8.40 -14.16
C VAL A 96 -6.63 7.06 -13.82
N THR A 97 -5.87 6.48 -14.74
CA THR A 97 -5.19 5.20 -14.52
C THR A 97 -4.20 5.31 -13.36
N HIS A 98 -3.46 6.42 -13.25
CA HIS A 98 -2.49 6.65 -12.18
C HIS A 98 -3.17 6.73 -10.81
N LEU A 99 -4.29 7.42 -10.76
CA LEU A 99 -5.14 7.47 -9.57
C LEU A 99 -5.63 6.08 -9.20
N LEU A 100 -6.20 5.32 -10.15
CA LEU A 100 -6.73 3.98 -9.89
C LEU A 100 -5.65 2.98 -9.46
N VAL A 101 -4.49 3.01 -10.10
CA VAL A 101 -3.32 2.19 -9.71
C VAL A 101 -2.90 2.52 -8.28
N SER A 102 -2.87 3.81 -7.91
CA SER A 102 -2.44 4.23 -6.56
C SER A 102 -3.51 3.93 -5.50
N ALA A 103 -4.78 4.15 -5.81
CA ALA A 103 -5.91 3.82 -4.94
C ALA A 103 -6.02 2.30 -4.71
N GLY A 104 -5.79 1.50 -5.75
CA GLY A 104 -5.70 0.05 -5.64
C GLY A 104 -4.58 -0.39 -4.70
N ALA A 105 -3.42 0.27 -4.71
CA ALA A 105 -2.34 -0.01 -3.78
C ALA A 105 -2.72 0.29 -2.32
N MET A 106 -3.37 1.42 -2.07
CA MET A 106 -3.89 1.76 -0.74
C MET A 106 -4.92 0.74 -0.25
N GLY A 107 -5.87 0.37 -1.11
CA GLY A 107 -6.87 -0.66 -0.82
C GLY A 107 -6.22 -2.01 -0.52
N PHE A 108 -5.22 -2.40 -1.31
CA PHE A 108 -4.46 -3.63 -1.09
C PHE A 108 -3.77 -3.65 0.27
N VAL A 109 -3.09 -2.57 0.66
CA VAL A 109 -2.44 -2.44 1.97
C VAL A 109 -3.46 -2.58 3.10
N GLY A 110 -4.61 -1.90 3.01
CA GLY A 110 -5.65 -1.95 4.02
C GLY A 110 -6.26 -3.35 4.19
N ILE A 111 -6.70 -3.96 3.08
CA ILE A 111 -7.33 -5.28 3.08
C ILE A 111 -6.34 -6.35 3.58
N MET A 112 -5.10 -6.35 3.07
CA MET A 112 -4.13 -7.37 3.46
C MET A 112 -3.64 -7.21 4.89
N SER A 113 -3.47 -5.99 5.38
CA SER A 113 -3.15 -5.72 6.78
C SER A 113 -4.24 -6.27 7.70
N ALA A 114 -5.51 -6.03 7.38
CA ALA A 114 -6.64 -6.55 8.14
C ALA A 114 -6.69 -8.10 8.12
N ARG A 115 -6.50 -8.72 6.94
CA ARG A 115 -6.45 -10.19 6.81
C ARG A 115 -5.32 -10.80 7.63
N TYR A 116 -4.12 -10.21 7.59
CA TYR A 116 -2.98 -10.67 8.37
C TYR A 116 -3.26 -10.62 9.89
N LEU A 117 -3.83 -9.53 10.38
CA LEU A 117 -4.15 -9.37 11.80
C LEU A 117 -5.19 -10.38 12.27
N LYS A 118 -6.24 -10.64 11.47
CA LYS A 118 -7.25 -11.67 11.75
C LYS A 118 -6.62 -13.07 11.82
N LEU A 119 -5.76 -13.42 10.86
CA LEU A 119 -5.08 -14.72 10.84
C LEU A 119 -4.21 -14.93 12.09
N LYS A 120 -3.48 -13.91 12.53
CA LYS A 120 -2.66 -13.98 13.74
C LYS A 120 -3.48 -13.92 15.04
N GLN A 121 -4.75 -13.51 15.01
CA GLN A 121 -5.66 -13.59 16.16
C GLN A 121 -6.22 -15.00 16.31
N ALA A 122 -6.69 -15.61 15.21
CA ALA A 122 -7.18 -16.99 15.19
C ALA A 122 -6.11 -17.97 15.72
N ALA A 123 -4.88 -17.90 15.20
CA ALA A 123 -3.78 -18.75 15.64
C ALA A 123 -3.40 -18.59 17.14
N ARG A 124 -3.74 -17.46 17.78
CA ARG A 124 -3.54 -17.28 19.23
C ARG A 124 -4.66 -17.93 20.03
N LYS A 125 -5.89 -17.89 19.50
CA LYS A 125 -7.07 -18.47 20.17
C LYS A 125 -6.98 -20.00 20.22
N ASP A 126 -6.39 -20.60 19.19
CA ASP A 126 -6.26 -22.06 19.06
C ASP A 126 -5.01 -22.63 19.80
N ALA A 127 -4.18 -21.78 20.39
CA ALA A 127 -3.03 -22.23 21.18
C ALA A 127 -3.51 -22.77 22.55
N PRO A 128 -3.06 -23.96 23.00
CA PRO A 128 -3.45 -24.51 24.30
C PRO A 128 -3.18 -23.51 25.42
N GLN A 129 -4.19 -23.19 26.22
CA GLN A 129 -3.96 -22.51 27.49
C GLN A 129 -3.17 -23.47 28.38
N MET A 130 -1.86 -23.28 28.49
CA MET A 130 -1.12 -23.84 29.62
C MET A 130 -1.67 -23.18 30.86
N SER A 131 -2.59 -23.88 31.55
CA SER A 131 -3.00 -23.55 32.89
C SER A 131 -1.74 -23.46 33.76
N ALA A 132 -1.47 -22.29 34.33
CA ALA A 132 -0.43 -22.14 35.31
C ALA A 132 -0.66 -23.18 36.43
N PRO A 133 0.40 -23.83 36.94
CA PRO A 133 0.25 -24.70 38.10
C PRO A 133 -0.36 -23.90 39.25
N LYS A 134 -1.46 -24.40 39.81
CA LYS A 134 -2.04 -23.84 41.03
C LYS A 134 -1.01 -23.96 42.17
N PRO A 135 -0.83 -22.91 43.00
CA PRO A 135 -0.02 -22.99 44.20
C PRO A 135 -0.64 -23.95 45.24
#